data_AF-A0A7V5RLG6-F1
#
_entry.id   AF-A0A7V5RLG6-F1
#
_cell.length_a   1.000
_cell.length_b   1.000
_cell.length_c   1.000
_cell.angle_alpha   90.00
_cell.angle_beta   90.00
_cell.angle_gamma   90.00
#
_symmetry.space_group_name_H-M   'P 1'
#
loop_
_entity.id
_entity.type
_entity.pdbx_description
1 polymer ?
#
loop_
_entity_poly.entity_id
_entity_poly.type
_entity_poly.pdbx_seq_one_letter_code
_entity_poly.pdbx_strand_id
1 'polypeptide(L)' 'MTQDFVLGLMKSALWTTLKIAAPILLLGLVAGLIVSIFQAVTQIQEMTLTFIPKILIIALAL' A
#
# COMPACT_ATOMS: atom_id res chain seq x y z
N MET A 1 -31.95 0.13 16.91
CA MET A 1 -30.86 0.19 15.90
C MET A 1 -31.44 -0.32 14.59
N THR A 2 -31.75 0.58 13.65
CA THR A 2 -32.38 0.24 12.36
C THR A 2 -31.34 -0.33 11.39
N GLN A 3 -31.76 -1.20 10.46
CA GLN A 3 -30.87 -1.81 9.46
C GLN A 3 -30.12 -0.75 8.62
N ASP A 4 -30.76 0.38 8.30
CA ASP A 4 -30.15 1.50 7.58
C ASP A 4 -28.99 2.15 8.34
N PHE A 5 -29.08 2.22 9.67
CA PHE A 5 -27.99 2.77 10.50
C PHE A 5 -26.76 1.86 10.45
N VAL A 6 -26.95 0.55 10.51
CA VAL A 6 -25.85 -0.42 10.43
C VAL A 6 -25.17 -0.36 9.06
N LEU A 7 -25.95 -0.29 7.98
CA LEU A 7 -25.42 -0.15 6.61
C LEU A 7 -24.65 1.17 6.43
N GLY A 8 -25.19 2.28 6.96
CA GLY A 8 -24.52 3.59 6.94
C GLY A 8 -23.19 3.57 7.70
N LEU A 9 -23.17 2.96 8.88
CA LEU A 9 -21.96 2.81 9.70
C LEU A 9 -20.90 1.95 8.99
N MET A 10 -21.30 0.81 8.41
CA MET A 10 -20.38 -0.04 7.64
C MET A 10 -19.80 0.70 6.44
N LYS A 11 -20.63 1.43 5.69
CA LYS A 11 -20.17 2.24 4.55
C LYS A 11 -19.16 3.29 4.98
N SER A 12 -19.42 3.98 6.10
CA SER A 12 -18.51 4.99 6.64
C SER A 12 -17.20 4.37 7.13
N ALA A 13 -17.26 3.21 7.80
CA ALA A 13 -16.08 2.49 8.25
C ALA A 13 -15.20 2.06 7.07
N LEU A 14 -15.79 1.47 6.03
CA LEU A 14 -15.06 1.10 4.81
C LEU A 14 -14.42 2.30 4.13
N TRP A 15 -15.13 3.42 4.03
CA TRP A 15 -14.59 4.65 3.46
C TRP A 15 -13.42 5.21 4.27
N THR A 16 -13.51 5.19 5.59
CA THR A 16 -12.42 5.61 6.48
C THR A 16 -11.20 4.70 6.32
N THR A 17 -11.39 3.38 6.35
CA THR A 17 -10.31 2.41 6.14
C THR A 17 -9.65 2.60 4.77
N LEU A 18 -10.45 2.80 3.72
CA LEU A 18 -9.93 3.03 2.38
C LEU A 18 -9.09 4.30 2.30
N LYS A 19 -9.53 5.41 2.93
CA LYS A 19 -8.77 6.66 2.96
C LYS A 19 -7.42 6.52 3.68
N ILE A 20 -7.35 5.70 4.72
CA ILE A 20 -6.12 5.46 5.48
C ILE A 20 -5.19 4.51 4.70
N ALA A 21 -5.73 3.43 4.12
CA ALA A 21 -4.94 2.43 3.40
C ALA A 21 -4.46 2.92 2.01
N ALA A 22 -5.25 3.75 1.32
CA ALA A 22 -4.96 4.22 -0.03
C ALA A 22 -3.55 4.82 -0.20
N PRO A 23 -3.10 5.81 0.61
CA PRO A 23 -1.76 6.39 0.44
C PRO A 23 -0.63 5.37 0.65
N ILE A 24 -0.74 4.50 1.66
CA ILE A 24 0.27 3.47 1.96
C ILE A 24 0.37 2.46 0.80
N LEU A 25 -0.77 2.01 0.30
CA LEU A 25 -0.82 1.08 -0.85
C LEU A 25 -0.23 1.71 -2.12
N LEU A 26 -0.52 2.98 -2.37
CA LEU A 26 -0.06 3.69 -3.56
C LEU A 26 1.46 3.92 -3.51
N LEU A 27 2.00 4.30 -2.35
CA LEU A 27 3.44 4.41 -2.12
C LEU A 27 4.14 3.06 -2.28
N GLY A 28 3.59 2.00 -1.69
CA GLY A 28 4.13 0.64 -1.83
C GLY A 28 4.10 0.12 -3.28
N LEU A 29 3.09 0.49 -4.05
CA LEU A 29 2.98 0.17 -5.48
C LEU A 29 4.06 0.88 -6.30
N VAL A 30 4.19 2.20 -6.14
CA VAL A 30 5.18 3.01 -6.88
C VAL A 30 6.60 2.53 -6.56
N ALA A 31 6.90 2.29 -5.29
CA ALA A 31 8.17 1.72 -4.84
C ALA A 31 8.47 0.36 -5.50
N GLY A 32 7.51 -0.56 -5.43
CA GLY A 32 7.64 -1.89 -6.00
C GLY A 32 7.86 -1.86 -7.50
N LEU A 33 7.16 -0.97 -8.21
CA LEU A 33 7.34 -0.77 -9.65
C LEU A 33 8.75 -0.28 -9.97
N ILE A 34 9.23 0.77 -9.31
CA ILE A 34 10.57 1.33 -9.53
C ILE A 34 11.64 0.25 -9.32
N VAL A 35 11.54 -0.51 -8.22
CA VAL A 35 12.50 -1.57 -7.93
C VAL A 35 12.39 -2.72 -8.93
N SER A 36 11.18 -3.12 -9.33
CA SER A 36 11.00 -4.19 -10.32
C SER A 36 11.59 -3.84 -11.68
N ILE A 37 11.48 -2.58 -12.11
CA ILE A 37 12.10 -2.08 -13.34
C ILE A 37 13.62 -2.08 -13.19
N PHE A 38 14.13 -1.60 -12.06
CA PHE A 38 15.58 -1.60 -11.80
C PHE A 38 16.17 -3.01 -11.82
N GLN A 39 15.48 -3.97 -11.20
CA GLN A 39 15.87 -5.39 -11.20
C GLN A 39 15.82 -5.99 -12.60
N ALA A 40 14.80 -5.67 -13.38
CA ALA A 40 14.66 -6.16 -14.75
C ALA A 40 15.77 -5.60 -15.68
N VAL A 41 16.07 -4.31 -15.59
CA VAL A 41 17.08 -3.65 -16.44
C VAL A 41 18.50 -4.09 -16.08
N THR A 42 18.79 -4.29 -14.80
CA THR A 42 20.14 -4.69 -14.33
C THR A 42 20.33 -6.20 -14.29
N GLN A 43 19.28 -6.98 -14.48
CA GLN A 43 19.24 -8.43 -14.29
C GLN A 43 19.60 -8.90 -12.86
N ILE A 44 19.57 -7.99 -11.88
CA ILE A 44 19.86 -8.29 -10.48
C ILE A 44 18.55 -8.77 -9.82
N GLN A 45 18.41 -10.08 -9.63
CA GLN A 45 17.24 -10.70 -8.99
C GLN A 45 17.49 -11.02 -7.50
N GLU A 46 18.02 -10.04 -6.77
CA GLU A 46 18.28 -10.18 -5.33
C GLU A 46 17.02 -9.86 -4.52
N MET A 47 16.52 -10.84 -3.74
CA MET A 47 15.31 -10.66 -2.91
C MET A 47 15.44 -9.50 -1.92
N THR A 48 16.65 -9.20 -1.46
CA THR A 48 16.91 -8.12 -0.48
C THR A 48 16.66 -6.73 -1.07
N LEU A 49 16.96 -6.52 -2.36
CA LEU A 49 16.72 -5.25 -3.06
C LEU A 49 15.24 -4.93 -3.20
N THR A 50 14.35 -5.94 -3.27
CA THR A 50 12.89 -5.72 -3.27
C THR A 50 12.37 -5.35 -1.89
N PHE A 51 12.98 -5.90 -0.84
CA PHE A 51 12.43 -5.86 0.51
C PHE A 51 12.77 -4.55 1.24
N ILE A 52 14.02 -4.09 1.16
CA ILE A 52 14.51 -2.92 1.92
C ILE A 52 13.81 -1.61 1.49
N PRO A 53 13.75 -1.24 0.20
CA PRO A 53 13.10 0.01 -0.21
C PRO A 53 11.61 0.05 0.16
N LYS A 54 10.94 -1.10 0.09
CA LYS A 54 9.51 -1.22 0.43
C LYS A 54 9.24 -0.98 1.91
N ILE A 55 10.09 -1.51 2.79
CA ILE A 55 10.00 -1.26 4.25
C ILE A 55 10.25 0.22 4.56
N LEU A 56 11.29 0.82 3.99
CA LEU A 56 11.62 2.23 4.24
C LEU A 56 10.47 3.16 3.84
N ILE A 57 9.84 2.89 2.69
CA ILE A 57 8.72 3.71 2.21
C ILE A 57 7.47 3.54 3.08
N ILE A 58 7.17 2.32 3.54
CA ILE A 58 6.07 2.10 4.49
C ILE A 58 6.36 2.78 5.84
N ALA A 59 7.60 2.69 6.32
CA ALA A 59 8.02 3.32 7.59
C ALA A 59 7.99 4.85 7.55
N LEU A 60 8.25 5.46 6.39
CA LEU A 60 8.13 6.92 6.20
C LEU A 60 6.69 7.39 6.00
N ALA A 61 5.81 6.50 5.54
CA ALA A 61 4.42 6.80 5.25
C ALA A 61 3.48 6.67 6.47
N LEU A 62 3.93 5.93 7.49
CA LEU A 62 3.22 5.68 8.74
C LEU A 62 3.54 6.77 9.78
#